data_AF-A0A0P7TJJ6-F1
#
_entry.id   AF-A0A0P7TJJ6-F1
#
_cell.length_a   1.000
_cell.length_b   1.000
_cell.length_c   1.000
_cell.angle_alpha   90.00
_cell.angle_beta   90.00
_cell.angle_gamma   90.00
#
_symmetry.space_group_name_H-M   'P 1'
#
loop_
_entity.id
_entity.type
_entity.pdbx_description
1 polymer ?
#
loop_
_entity_poly.entity_id
_entity_poly.type
_entity_poly.pdbx_seq_one_letter_code
_entity_poly.pdbx_strand_id
1 'polypeptide(L)'
;MLAQGWLYLYCDNPGHFRAACPVRPLPRDLCQAPKELWSAQEEEPGPADKPARKEYIPHRFLDLASGSPREPCLHINQPTPVPGHNSCLFLSLMGLKMENSTVTAPGFVLADYAVFALMLFISMVIGLFQGLKKSDGETKVNDFFTGGQQMSAVPIGLSLCASFMSAVQVLGVPSEAYRYGLKFLYMCLGQSFSSLLTACLFLPLFYRLRITSTNQYLQLRFGRNMQLLGSVQFLVATLLYTGIVIYAPAVILNQATGLNMWASIFSTGTICTLYTTLGGMKAVVWTDTFQIIVMFSGFLAVFIQGTVLVGGPAKVLEIANNGSRINFNDFELDPRRRYTFWSFTVGGTMLWLSMYGVNQAQVQRYISCKTEQVAKWALLVNQVGLCLIVSSAAACGIVMFALYSHCDPLMGEKISSPDQYMPYLVLDIFEDYPGIPGLFLACAYSGTLSTASTSINAMAAVTVEDLLKPRFADISQKRLMLISKALSLTYGTGCITVAVLATLLDWGVLQGSFTVMGVVSGPLLGVFILGMFVPATNK
;
A
#
# COMPACT_ATOMS: atom_id res chain seq x y z
N MET A 1 11.30 15.30 -18.94
CA MET A 1 11.72 14.67 -20.22
C MET A 1 12.21 13.27 -19.92
N LEU A 2 11.84 12.30 -20.77
CA LEU A 2 12.32 10.91 -20.86
C LEU A 2 12.59 10.13 -19.56
N ALA A 3 11.68 9.20 -19.27
CA ALA A 3 12.03 8.00 -18.52
C ALA A 3 12.81 7.02 -19.42
N GLN A 4 13.77 6.30 -18.84
CA GLN A 4 14.25 5.03 -19.39
C GLN A 4 14.47 4.06 -18.24
N GLY A 5 13.71 2.97 -18.23
CA GLY A 5 14.13 1.75 -17.55
C GLY A 5 15.18 1.06 -18.41
N TRP A 6 16.23 0.54 -17.77
CA TRP A 6 17.22 -0.31 -18.43
C TRP A 6 17.24 -1.68 -17.73
N LEU A 7 16.82 -2.70 -18.45
CA LEU A 7 17.29 -4.07 -18.18
C LEU A 7 18.80 -4.07 -18.39
N TYR A 8 19.56 -4.47 -17.38
CA TYR A 8 20.90 -5.01 -17.61
C TYR A 8 20.80 -6.52 -17.79
N LEU A 9 20.62 -6.93 -19.04
CA LEU A 9 21.03 -8.26 -19.49
C LEU A 9 22.55 -8.25 -19.62
N TYR A 10 23.25 -8.83 -18.65
CA TYR A 10 24.63 -9.25 -18.85
C TYR A 10 24.61 -10.72 -19.29
N CYS A 11 24.92 -10.97 -20.56
CA CYS A 11 25.33 -12.30 -20.99
C CYS A 11 26.82 -12.44 -20.71
N ASP A 12 27.19 -13.43 -19.91
CA ASP A 12 28.49 -14.06 -19.99
C ASP A 12 28.30 -15.58 -20.14
N ASN A 13 29.23 -16.24 -20.83
CA ASN A 13 28.99 -17.49 -21.56
C ASN A 13 29.01 -18.76 -20.65
N PRO A 14 28.75 -20.00 -21.14
CA PRO A 14 27.83 -20.89 -20.46
C PRO A 14 28.50 -22.02 -19.68
N GLY A 15 27.77 -22.54 -18.69
CA GLY A 15 27.97 -23.88 -18.15
C GLY A 15 28.80 -23.97 -16.87
N HIS A 16 28.15 -23.84 -15.72
CA HIS A 16 28.22 -24.84 -14.65
C HIS A 16 27.14 -24.58 -13.59
N PHE A 17 26.31 -25.58 -13.30
CA PHE A 17 25.35 -25.52 -12.18
C PHE A 17 26.08 -25.67 -10.84
N ARG A 18 25.90 -24.71 -9.92
CA ARG A 18 25.96 -24.91 -8.46
C ARG A 18 25.21 -23.80 -7.73
N ALA A 19 24.41 -24.17 -6.73
CA ALA A 19 23.66 -23.23 -5.91
C ALA A 19 24.58 -22.54 -4.88
N ALA A 20 24.34 -21.25 -4.62
CA ALA A 20 24.99 -20.50 -3.54
C ALA A 20 23.99 -19.51 -2.91
N CYS A 21 23.91 -19.49 -1.59
CA CYS A 21 23.05 -18.57 -0.83
C CYS A 21 23.58 -17.13 -0.87
N PRO A 22 22.72 -16.09 -0.80
CA PRO A 22 23.16 -14.72 -0.66
C PRO A 22 23.63 -14.43 0.77
N VAL A 23 24.91 -14.11 0.93
CA VAL A 23 25.53 -13.68 2.20
C VAL A 23 25.26 -12.19 2.44
N ARG A 24 24.87 -11.82 3.67
CA ARG A 24 24.67 -10.42 4.10
C ARG A 24 25.99 -9.63 4.05
N PRO A 25 26.02 -8.36 3.61
CA PRO A 25 27.17 -7.48 3.83
C PRO A 25 27.14 -6.93 5.27
N LEU A 26 28.19 -7.18 6.06
CA LEU A 26 28.50 -6.38 7.24
C LEU A 26 29.37 -5.15 6.86
N PRO A 27 29.43 -4.10 7.70
CA PRO A 27 30.13 -2.86 7.37
C PRO A 27 31.64 -3.05 7.21
N ARG A 28 32.24 -2.24 6.33
CA ARG A 28 33.69 -2.04 6.29
C ARG A 28 34.10 -1.23 7.51
N ASP A 29 34.84 -1.85 8.43
CA ASP A 29 35.87 -1.24 9.27
C ASP A 29 36.53 -2.32 10.15
N LEU A 30 37.32 -3.21 9.53
CA LEU A 30 38.23 -4.16 10.21
C LEU A 30 39.12 -4.86 9.16
N CYS A 31 40.16 -4.17 8.71
CA CYS A 31 41.22 -4.77 7.88
C CYS A 31 42.56 -4.04 8.09
N GLN A 32 43.37 -4.54 9.02
CA GLN A 32 44.77 -4.91 8.77
C GLN A 32 45.39 -5.48 10.05
N ALA A 33 45.76 -6.77 10.00
CA ALA A 33 46.70 -7.41 10.92
C ALA A 33 47.76 -8.14 10.07
N PRO A 34 49.04 -8.15 10.47
CA PRO A 34 50.13 -8.35 9.52
C PRO A 34 50.60 -9.81 9.36
N LYS A 35 51.20 -10.05 8.20
CA LYS A 35 52.11 -11.15 7.83
C LYS A 35 53.15 -10.48 6.90
N GLU A 36 54.46 -10.73 6.96
CA GLU A 36 55.22 -11.84 7.54
C GLU A 36 56.50 -11.38 8.27
N LEU A 37 57.14 -12.32 8.96
CA LEU A 37 58.40 -12.16 9.68
C LEU A 37 59.48 -13.04 8.99
N TRP A 38 60.50 -12.47 8.34
CA TRP A 38 61.76 -13.20 8.03
C TRP A 38 62.98 -12.22 8.06
N SER A 39 63.87 -12.52 9.01
CA SER A 39 65.29 -12.15 9.20
C SER A 39 66.06 -11.18 8.27
N ALA A 40 66.54 -10.08 8.88
CA ALA A 40 67.96 -9.72 9.16
C ALA A 40 69.00 -9.38 8.05
N GLN A 41 70.00 -8.56 8.48
CA GLN A 41 71.25 -8.09 7.81
C GLN A 41 71.08 -7.04 6.68
N GLU A 42 71.97 -6.06 6.44
CA GLU A 42 72.93 -5.29 7.27
C GLU A 42 73.44 -4.06 6.44
N GLU A 43 74.03 -3.05 7.11
CA GLU A 43 74.95 -2.00 6.61
C GLU A 43 74.57 -0.87 5.58
N GLU A 44 74.89 0.37 6.02
CA GLU A 44 75.50 1.54 5.33
C GLU A 44 74.74 2.46 4.30
N PRO A 45 75.09 3.77 4.21
CA PRO A 45 74.31 4.80 3.46
C PRO A 45 75.06 5.55 2.32
N GLY A 46 74.33 6.19 1.38
CA GLY A 46 74.92 7.14 0.41
C GLY A 46 73.89 7.85 -0.51
N PRO A 47 74.17 9.06 -1.07
CA PRO A 47 73.11 10.06 -1.32
C PRO A 47 73.03 10.68 -2.75
N ALA A 48 72.19 11.73 -2.89
CA ALA A 48 71.88 12.63 -4.04
C ALA A 48 70.61 12.26 -4.85
N ASP A 49 69.78 13.19 -5.34
CA ASP A 49 69.91 14.66 -5.44
C ASP A 49 68.55 15.42 -5.35
N LYS A 50 68.59 16.77 -5.24
CA LYS A 50 67.45 17.72 -5.07
C LYS A 50 67.00 18.34 -6.44
N PRO A 51 66.09 19.36 -6.56
CA PRO A 51 65.30 20.15 -5.57
C PRO A 51 63.82 20.52 -5.89
N ALA A 52 63.18 21.19 -4.91
CA ALA A 52 62.09 22.22 -5.00
C ALA A 52 60.61 21.76 -4.92
N ARG A 53 59.69 22.47 -4.23
CA ARG A 53 59.76 23.71 -3.39
C ARG A 53 58.53 23.84 -2.44
N LYS A 54 58.77 24.46 -1.27
CA LYS A 54 57.84 25.23 -0.38
C LYS A 54 56.70 24.47 0.37
N GLU A 55 56.78 24.34 1.72
CA GLU A 55 56.26 25.25 2.79
C GLU A 55 54.79 24.89 3.21
N TYR A 56 54.31 24.89 4.46
CA TYR A 56 54.86 25.20 5.81
C TYR A 56 53.90 24.62 6.89
N ILE A 57 54.35 23.79 7.86
CA ILE A 57 53.66 23.58 9.17
C ILE A 57 54.72 23.26 10.25
N PRO A 58 54.76 23.94 11.42
CA PRO A 58 55.74 23.69 12.47
C PRO A 58 55.31 22.64 13.51
N HIS A 59 56.31 22.05 14.18
CA HIS A 59 56.18 21.03 15.24
C HIS A 59 55.58 21.55 16.56
N ARG A 60 54.98 20.63 17.33
CA ARG A 60 55.46 20.33 18.69
C ARG A 60 55.23 18.85 19.06
N PHE A 61 56.18 18.28 19.79
CA PHE A 61 56.32 16.87 20.17
C PHE A 61 56.72 16.83 21.65
N LEU A 62 56.46 15.68 22.32
CA LEU A 62 56.96 15.30 23.65
C LEU A 62 56.43 16.16 24.83
N ASP A 63 56.18 15.65 26.03
CA ASP A 63 56.41 14.31 26.63
C ASP A 63 55.19 13.98 27.56
N LEU A 64 55.06 12.89 28.34
CA LEU A 64 55.98 11.84 28.83
C LEU A 64 55.17 10.53 29.05
N ALA A 65 55.81 9.42 29.43
CA ALA A 65 55.18 8.11 29.67
C ALA A 65 55.55 7.46 31.02
N SER A 66 54.57 6.78 31.65
CA SER A 66 54.69 5.74 32.70
C SER A 66 53.26 5.27 33.03
N GLY A 67 52.85 4.01 33.22
CA GLY A 67 53.48 2.69 33.30
C GLY A 67 52.32 1.64 33.38
N SER A 68 52.62 0.33 33.37
CA SER A 68 51.63 -0.77 33.23
C SER A 68 50.96 -1.19 34.56
N PRO A 69 50.10 -2.25 34.66
CA PRO A 69 49.41 -3.10 33.66
C PRO A 69 47.85 -3.19 33.88
N ARG A 70 47.17 -4.23 33.35
CA ARG A 70 45.69 -4.42 33.34
C ARG A 70 45.15 -5.35 34.44
N GLU A 71 43.83 -5.24 34.67
CA GLU A 71 42.89 -6.13 35.43
C GLU A 71 42.96 -6.10 36.98
N PRO A 72 41.87 -6.48 37.69
CA PRO A 72 40.47 -6.05 37.53
C PRO A 72 39.88 -5.51 38.86
N CYS A 73 38.70 -4.88 38.86
CA CYS A 73 38.05 -4.42 40.11
C CYS A 73 36.57 -4.80 40.20
N LEU A 74 36.22 -5.48 41.29
CA LEU A 74 34.87 -5.91 41.66
C LEU A 74 34.66 -5.56 43.14
N HIS A 75 33.72 -4.65 43.45
CA HIS A 75 33.06 -4.40 44.76
C HIS A 75 32.04 -3.27 44.52
N ILE A 76 30.74 -3.56 44.35
CA ILE A 76 29.71 -3.76 45.39
C ILE A 76 29.45 -2.52 46.26
N ASN A 77 28.29 -1.90 46.05
CA ASN A 77 27.38 -1.45 47.11
C ASN A 77 25.93 -1.52 46.59
N GLN A 78 25.01 -2.07 47.37
CA GLN A 78 23.59 -2.28 47.02
C GLN A 78 22.71 -1.08 47.44
N PRO A 79 21.42 -1.02 47.04
CA PRO A 79 20.39 -1.73 47.83
C PRO A 79 19.27 -2.44 47.03
N THR A 80 19.01 -3.70 47.39
CA THR A 80 17.71 -4.43 47.39
C THR A 80 16.93 -4.69 46.07
N PRO A 81 16.09 -5.77 46.00
CA PRO A 81 15.80 -6.46 44.74
C PRO A 81 14.38 -6.27 44.17
N VAL A 82 14.26 -6.45 42.85
CA VAL A 82 13.00 -6.74 42.14
C VAL A 82 13.20 -8.07 41.39
N PRO A 83 12.30 -9.08 41.53
CA PRO A 83 12.51 -10.39 40.93
C PRO A 83 12.15 -10.40 39.44
N GLY A 84 13.03 -10.95 38.59
CA GLY A 84 12.73 -11.11 37.15
C GLY A 84 13.91 -11.02 36.17
N HIS A 85 15.15 -10.90 36.62
CA HIS A 85 16.34 -10.91 35.76
C HIS A 85 17.41 -11.86 36.31
N ASN A 86 17.59 -13.01 35.66
CA ASN A 86 18.85 -13.78 35.55
C ASN A 86 18.73 -15.09 34.74
N SER A 87 17.53 -15.53 34.35
CA SER A 87 17.34 -16.83 33.69
C SER A 87 17.99 -16.96 32.30
N CYS A 88 18.14 -15.86 31.54
CA CYS A 88 18.64 -15.95 30.16
C CYS A 88 20.16 -16.13 30.01
N LEU A 89 20.98 -15.63 30.94
CA LEU A 89 22.44 -15.72 30.79
C LEU A 89 23.01 -17.09 31.21
N PHE A 90 22.33 -17.81 32.10
CA PHE A 90 22.81 -19.11 32.59
C PHE A 90 22.53 -20.27 31.61
N LEU A 91 21.53 -20.11 30.73
CA LEU A 91 21.12 -21.13 29.76
C LEU A 91 22.04 -21.24 28.52
N SER A 92 22.90 -20.25 28.25
CA SER A 92 23.80 -20.30 27.07
C SER A 92 25.10 -21.09 27.30
N LEU A 93 25.41 -21.49 28.54
CA LEU A 93 26.63 -22.22 28.91
C LEU A 93 26.43 -23.72 29.15
N MET A 94 25.19 -24.17 29.30
CA MET A 94 24.85 -25.59 29.23
C MET A 94 24.32 -25.89 27.83
N GLY A 95 24.95 -26.84 27.13
CA GLY A 95 24.56 -27.28 25.78
C GLY A 95 23.25 -28.08 25.74
N LEU A 96 22.23 -27.63 26.46
CA LEU A 96 20.89 -28.17 26.41
C LEU A 96 20.20 -27.65 25.16
N LYS A 97 19.91 -28.59 24.27
CA LYS A 97 19.10 -28.36 23.08
C LYS A 97 17.73 -27.85 23.52
N MET A 98 17.48 -26.55 23.32
CA MET A 98 16.17 -25.94 23.56
C MET A 98 15.13 -26.78 22.83
N GLU A 99 14.28 -27.45 23.62
CA GLU A 99 13.13 -28.17 23.10
C GLU A 99 12.26 -27.16 22.37
N ASN A 100 11.82 -27.52 21.16
CA ASN A 100 11.18 -26.58 20.25
C ASN A 100 9.77 -26.25 20.77
N SER A 101 9.69 -25.36 21.77
CA SER A 101 8.45 -24.71 22.19
C SER A 101 7.95 -23.90 21.01
N THR A 102 7.15 -24.55 20.16
CA THR A 102 6.34 -23.89 19.16
C THR A 102 5.43 -22.93 19.89
N VAL A 103 5.81 -21.66 19.95
CA VAL A 103 4.90 -20.57 20.25
C VAL A 103 3.89 -20.57 19.11
N THR A 104 2.82 -21.34 19.29
CA THR A 104 1.63 -21.25 18.46
C THR A 104 1.12 -19.82 18.64
N ALA A 105 1.35 -18.98 17.65
CA ALA A 105 0.74 -17.65 17.62
C ALA A 105 -0.77 -17.82 17.88
N PRO A 106 -1.38 -16.99 18.74
CA PRO A 106 -2.80 -17.12 19.07
C PRO A 106 -3.62 -17.01 17.79
N GLY A 107 -4.15 -18.14 17.33
CA GLY A 107 -4.98 -18.21 16.14
C GLY A 107 -6.37 -17.62 16.41
N PHE A 108 -7.06 -17.20 15.36
CA PHE A 108 -8.41 -16.64 15.48
C PHE A 108 -9.35 -17.53 16.28
N VAL A 109 -10.04 -16.93 17.25
CA VAL A 109 -11.07 -17.61 18.04
C VAL A 109 -12.43 -17.47 17.36
N LEU A 110 -13.44 -18.22 17.83
CA LEU A 110 -14.78 -18.22 17.23
C LEU A 110 -15.40 -16.82 17.14
N ALA A 111 -15.09 -15.92 18.09
CA ALA A 111 -15.53 -14.53 18.07
C ALA A 111 -14.97 -13.74 16.87
N ASP A 112 -13.72 -13.97 16.46
CA ASP A 112 -13.11 -13.28 15.33
C ASP A 112 -13.77 -13.66 14.01
N TYR A 113 -14.00 -14.96 13.82
CA TYR A 113 -14.77 -15.47 12.69
C TYR A 113 -16.21 -14.94 12.69
N ALA A 114 -16.85 -14.82 13.85
CA ALA A 114 -18.20 -14.28 13.97
C ALA A 114 -18.27 -12.78 13.59
N VAL A 115 -17.35 -11.95 14.07
CA VAL A 115 -17.27 -10.52 13.72
C VAL A 115 -16.98 -10.34 12.23
N PHE A 116 -16.04 -11.12 11.69
CA PHE A 116 -15.70 -11.08 10.26
C PHE A 116 -16.88 -11.52 9.37
N ALA A 117 -17.52 -12.65 9.69
CA ALA A 117 -18.69 -13.14 8.98
C ALA A 117 -19.88 -12.17 9.08
N LEU A 118 -20.07 -11.51 10.22
CA LEU A 118 -21.09 -10.48 10.41
C LEU A 118 -20.85 -9.27 9.50
N MET A 119 -19.61 -8.80 9.33
CA MET A 119 -19.30 -7.73 8.37
C MET A 119 -19.64 -8.14 6.93
N LEU A 120 -19.26 -9.35 6.52
CA LEU A 120 -19.57 -9.87 5.19
C LEU A 120 -21.08 -10.01 4.98
N PHE A 121 -21.80 -10.51 5.98
CA PHE A 121 -23.26 -10.64 5.96
C PHE A 121 -23.96 -9.29 5.87
N ILE A 122 -23.56 -8.29 6.68
CA ILE A 122 -24.12 -6.93 6.60
C ILE A 122 -23.83 -6.30 5.24
N SER A 123 -22.61 -6.43 4.72
CA SER A 123 -22.24 -5.95 3.38
C SER A 123 -23.10 -6.61 2.29
N MET A 124 -23.29 -7.92 2.37
CA MET A 124 -24.16 -8.67 1.44
C MET A 124 -25.62 -8.21 1.57
N VAL A 125 -26.16 -8.05 2.78
CA VAL A 125 -27.55 -7.63 3.02
C VAL A 125 -27.80 -6.21 2.52
N ILE A 126 -26.90 -5.25 2.80
CA ILE A 126 -27.00 -3.89 2.25
C ILE A 126 -26.97 -3.92 0.71
N GLY A 127 -26.06 -4.73 0.14
CA GLY A 127 -25.92 -4.85 -1.31
C GLY A 127 -27.16 -5.47 -1.97
N LEU A 128 -27.67 -6.57 -1.44
CA LEU A 128 -28.88 -7.24 -1.91
C LEU A 128 -30.12 -6.36 -1.70
N PHE A 129 -30.26 -5.70 -0.55
CA PHE A 129 -31.39 -4.81 -0.29
C PHE A 129 -31.44 -3.66 -1.30
N GLN A 130 -30.32 -2.99 -1.58
CA GLN A 130 -30.27 -1.92 -2.58
C GLN A 130 -30.38 -2.42 -4.02
N GLY A 131 -29.95 -3.65 -4.31
CA GLY A 131 -30.13 -4.29 -5.62
C GLY A 131 -31.58 -4.77 -5.88
N LEU A 132 -32.28 -5.21 -4.83
CA LEU A 132 -33.67 -5.66 -4.86
C LEU A 132 -34.68 -4.52 -4.70
N LYS A 133 -34.28 -3.38 -4.09
CA LYS A 133 -35.07 -2.14 -4.02
C LYS A 133 -35.14 -1.47 -5.39
N LYS A 134 -35.90 -2.13 -6.27
CA LYS A 134 -36.11 -1.75 -7.66
C LYS A 134 -36.85 -0.41 -7.70
N SER A 135 -36.38 0.49 -8.55
CA SER A 135 -37.16 1.64 -8.96
C SER A 135 -38.35 1.13 -9.79
N ASP A 136 -39.55 1.66 -9.59
CA ASP A 136 -40.74 1.30 -10.38
C ASP A 136 -40.55 1.73 -11.85
N GLY A 137 -40.10 0.77 -12.67
CA GLY A 137 -39.83 0.97 -14.09
C GLY A 137 -38.85 -0.06 -14.67
N GLU A 138 -38.74 -0.11 -16.00
CA GLU A 138 -37.70 -0.90 -16.66
C GLU A 138 -36.31 -0.38 -16.28
N THR A 139 -35.56 -1.18 -15.52
CA THR A 139 -34.20 -0.83 -15.08
C THR A 139 -33.28 -0.76 -16.29
N LYS A 140 -32.92 0.45 -16.73
CA LYS A 140 -32.04 0.65 -17.88
C LYS A 140 -30.62 0.27 -17.47
N VAL A 141 -29.82 -0.23 -18.41
CA VAL A 141 -28.41 -0.57 -18.15
C VAL A 141 -27.59 0.64 -17.69
N ASN A 142 -27.97 1.85 -18.13
CA ASN A 142 -27.38 3.07 -17.59
C ASN A 142 -27.61 3.20 -16.07
N ASP A 143 -28.76 2.78 -15.52
CA ASP A 143 -29.02 2.85 -14.07
C ASP A 143 -28.16 1.87 -13.26
N PHE A 144 -27.80 0.73 -13.85
CA PHE A 144 -26.86 -0.24 -13.27
C PHE A 144 -25.45 0.35 -13.14
N PHE A 145 -25.02 1.12 -14.15
CA PHE A 145 -23.68 1.71 -14.21
C PHE A 145 -23.54 3.12 -13.61
N THR A 146 -24.58 3.95 -13.57
CA THR A 146 -24.54 5.36 -13.10
C THR A 146 -25.48 5.66 -11.94
N GLY A 147 -26.12 4.63 -11.36
CA GLY A 147 -27.09 4.79 -10.27
C GLY A 147 -28.28 5.71 -10.61
N GLY A 148 -28.55 5.96 -11.89
CA GLY A 148 -29.60 6.88 -12.36
C GLY A 148 -29.31 8.36 -12.08
N GLN A 149 -28.06 8.74 -11.80
CA GLN A 149 -27.61 10.12 -11.52
C GLN A 149 -28.28 10.84 -10.34
N GLN A 150 -28.93 10.13 -9.42
CA GLN A 150 -29.67 10.76 -8.30
C GLN A 150 -28.90 10.84 -6.98
N MET A 151 -27.62 10.47 -6.96
CA MET A 151 -26.87 10.30 -5.70
C MET A 151 -26.47 11.62 -5.04
N SER A 152 -26.46 11.60 -3.70
CA SER A 152 -26.00 12.72 -2.86
C SER A 152 -24.48 12.69 -2.65
N ALA A 153 -23.92 13.82 -2.25
CA ALA A 153 -22.47 14.01 -2.15
C ALA A 153 -21.80 13.08 -1.12
N VAL A 154 -22.44 12.82 0.02
CA VAL A 154 -21.81 12.07 1.13
C VAL A 154 -21.59 10.60 0.80
N PRO A 155 -22.60 9.80 0.38
CA PRO A 155 -22.38 8.41 -0.01
C PRO A 155 -21.36 8.29 -1.15
N ILE A 156 -21.44 9.15 -2.17
CA ILE A 156 -20.45 9.14 -3.28
C ILE A 156 -19.06 9.50 -2.78
N GLY A 157 -18.89 10.48 -1.89
CA GLY A 157 -17.59 10.86 -1.35
C GLY A 157 -16.94 9.77 -0.49
N LEU A 158 -17.70 9.14 0.39
CA LEU A 158 -17.23 8.00 1.19
C LEU A 158 -16.91 6.79 0.29
N SER A 159 -17.72 6.58 -0.74
CA SER A 159 -17.54 5.54 -1.74
C SER A 159 -16.29 5.77 -2.61
N LEU A 160 -16.03 6.98 -3.10
CA LEU A 160 -14.78 7.39 -3.76
C LEU A 160 -13.54 7.15 -2.86
N CYS A 161 -13.66 7.38 -1.56
CA CYS A 161 -12.58 7.12 -0.60
C CYS A 161 -12.30 5.62 -0.46
N ALA A 162 -13.36 4.82 -0.26
CA ALA A 162 -13.27 3.37 -0.08
C ALA A 162 -12.65 2.66 -1.31
N SER A 163 -12.95 3.17 -2.51
CA SER A 163 -12.56 2.60 -3.81
C SER A 163 -11.07 2.34 -4.00
N PHE A 164 -10.21 3.12 -3.34
CA PHE A 164 -8.76 3.01 -3.45
C PHE A 164 -8.09 2.73 -2.10
N MET A 165 -8.83 2.84 -0.99
CA MET A 165 -8.43 2.39 0.33
C MET A 165 -8.51 0.86 0.45
N SER A 166 -7.72 0.16 -0.36
CA SER A 166 -7.62 -1.30 -0.36
C SER A 166 -6.89 -1.84 0.87
N ALA A 167 -6.97 -3.16 1.11
CA ALA A 167 -6.13 -3.84 2.11
C ALA A 167 -4.63 -3.52 1.94
N VAL A 168 -4.20 -3.20 0.71
CA VAL A 168 -2.83 -2.76 0.42
C VAL A 168 -2.46 -1.50 1.20
N GLN A 169 -3.37 -0.52 1.29
CA GLN A 169 -3.14 0.66 2.12
C GLN A 169 -3.28 0.34 3.62
N VAL A 170 -4.19 -0.57 3.98
CA VAL A 170 -4.39 -0.99 5.38
C VAL A 170 -3.17 -1.67 5.98
N LEU A 171 -2.44 -2.46 5.20
CA LEU A 171 -1.19 -3.11 5.60
C LEU A 171 0.03 -2.21 5.35
N GLY A 172 0.07 -1.58 4.18
CA GLY A 172 1.23 -0.83 3.69
C GLY A 172 1.46 0.47 4.45
N VAL A 173 0.43 1.28 4.71
CA VAL A 173 0.62 2.60 5.35
C VAL A 173 1.18 2.48 6.79
N PRO A 174 0.69 1.58 7.66
CA PRO A 174 1.31 1.36 8.97
C PRO A 174 2.75 0.83 8.86
N SER A 175 3.03 -0.08 7.93
CA SER A 175 4.37 -0.63 7.68
C SER A 175 5.36 0.45 7.19
N GLU A 176 4.95 1.30 6.26
CA GLU A 176 5.75 2.44 5.78
C GLU A 176 5.97 3.49 6.89
N ALA A 177 4.97 3.78 7.73
CA ALA A 177 5.11 4.68 8.87
C ALA A 177 6.03 4.11 9.97
N TYR A 178 5.98 2.80 10.24
CA TYR A 178 6.91 2.11 11.14
C TYR A 178 8.37 2.19 10.63
N ARG A 179 8.58 1.92 9.34
CA ARG A 179 9.92 1.80 8.73
C ARG A 179 10.55 3.15 8.36
N TYR A 180 9.75 4.13 7.97
CA TYR A 180 10.21 5.40 7.38
C TYR A 180 9.59 6.66 8.00
N GLY A 181 8.70 6.55 8.99
CA GLY A 181 8.15 7.68 9.75
C GLY A 181 6.95 8.39 9.09
N LEU A 182 6.50 9.46 9.76
CA LEU A 182 5.28 10.20 9.41
C LEU A 182 5.36 11.00 8.10
N LYS A 183 6.53 11.10 7.44
CA LYS A 183 6.63 11.78 6.13
C LYS A 183 5.70 11.22 5.05
N PHE A 184 5.19 9.99 5.19
CA PHE A 184 4.14 9.44 4.32
C PHE A 184 2.86 10.30 4.31
N LEU A 185 2.56 11.04 5.39
CA LEU A 185 1.40 11.94 5.45
C LEU A 185 1.45 13.09 4.42
N TYR A 186 2.62 13.40 3.83
CA TYR A 186 2.67 14.31 2.68
C TYR A 186 1.91 13.78 1.45
N MET A 187 1.62 12.47 1.38
CA MET A 187 0.71 11.91 0.38
C MET A 187 -0.68 12.53 0.46
N CYS A 188 -1.19 12.87 1.66
CA CYS A 188 -2.47 13.53 1.84
C CYS A 188 -2.48 14.96 1.24
N LEU A 189 -1.35 15.65 1.26
CA LEU A 189 -1.19 16.95 0.62
C LEU A 189 -1.17 16.81 -0.92
N GLY A 190 -0.46 15.81 -1.46
CA GLY A 190 -0.50 15.46 -2.88
C GLY A 190 -1.91 15.07 -3.36
N GLN A 191 -2.63 14.27 -2.58
CA GLN A 191 -4.05 13.95 -2.80
C GLN A 191 -4.91 15.23 -2.83
N SER A 192 -4.71 16.14 -1.88
CA SER A 192 -5.49 17.39 -1.79
C SER A 192 -5.34 18.26 -3.05
N PHE A 193 -4.12 18.42 -3.57
CA PHE A 193 -3.90 19.11 -4.85
C PHE A 193 -4.54 18.36 -6.03
N SER A 194 -4.42 17.03 -6.07
CA SER A 194 -5.10 16.19 -7.08
C SER A 194 -6.62 16.36 -7.08
N SER A 195 -7.25 16.33 -5.89
CA SER A 195 -8.69 16.49 -5.71
C SER A 195 -9.15 17.88 -6.16
N LEU A 196 -8.38 18.94 -5.86
CA LEU A 196 -8.64 20.29 -6.32
C LEU A 196 -8.54 20.40 -7.86
N LEU A 197 -7.46 19.89 -8.46
CA LEU A 197 -7.28 19.86 -9.91
C LEU A 197 -8.39 19.07 -10.61
N THR A 198 -8.80 17.93 -10.04
CA THR A 198 -9.93 17.14 -10.53
C THR A 198 -11.23 17.96 -10.51
N ALA A 199 -11.55 18.59 -9.38
CA ALA A 199 -12.76 19.39 -9.19
C ALA A 199 -12.82 20.63 -10.09
N CYS A 200 -11.67 21.26 -10.36
CA CYS A 200 -11.59 22.49 -11.16
C CYS A 200 -11.46 22.25 -12.67
N LEU A 201 -10.81 21.16 -13.11
CA LEU A 201 -10.38 20.97 -14.50
C LEU A 201 -11.07 19.79 -15.19
N PHE A 202 -11.02 18.61 -14.59
CA PHE A 202 -11.52 17.37 -15.19
C PHE A 202 -13.04 17.23 -15.02
N LEU A 203 -13.55 17.52 -13.82
CA LEU A 203 -14.96 17.42 -13.49
C LEU A 203 -15.87 18.28 -14.39
N PRO A 204 -15.60 19.58 -14.65
CA PRO A 204 -16.47 20.40 -15.49
C PRO A 204 -16.45 19.95 -16.97
N LEU A 205 -15.33 19.38 -17.44
CA LEU A 205 -15.22 18.83 -18.80
C LEU A 205 -16.20 17.68 -18.99
N PHE A 206 -16.20 16.70 -18.09
CA PHE A 206 -17.08 15.52 -18.19
C PHE A 206 -18.56 15.88 -18.04
N TYR A 207 -18.90 16.79 -17.13
CA TYR A 207 -20.28 17.28 -16.97
C TYR A 207 -20.80 18.02 -18.21
N ARG A 208 -19.95 18.81 -18.89
CA ARG A 208 -20.32 19.52 -20.13
C ARG A 208 -20.48 18.58 -21.32
N LEU A 209 -19.61 17.57 -21.43
CA LEU A 209 -19.64 16.60 -22.54
C LEU A 209 -20.71 15.50 -22.36
N ARG A 210 -21.23 15.29 -21.14
CA ARG A 210 -22.22 14.26 -20.79
C ARG A 210 -21.80 12.83 -21.17
N ILE A 211 -20.50 12.55 -21.16
CA ILE A 211 -19.94 11.23 -21.50
C ILE A 211 -20.10 10.22 -20.34
N THR A 212 -20.26 8.95 -20.68
CA THR A 212 -20.36 7.84 -19.70
C THR A 212 -19.03 7.13 -19.47
N SER A 213 -18.18 7.06 -20.50
CA SER A 213 -16.80 6.55 -20.41
C SER A 213 -15.81 7.70 -20.59
N THR A 214 -14.78 7.76 -19.75
CA THR A 214 -13.66 8.70 -19.91
C THR A 214 -12.99 8.57 -21.27
N ASN A 215 -12.90 7.36 -21.82
CA ASN A 215 -12.28 7.12 -23.13
C ASN A 215 -13.10 7.71 -24.30
N GLN A 216 -14.38 8.03 -24.12
CA GLN A 216 -15.17 8.77 -25.12
C GLN A 216 -14.61 10.19 -25.34
N TYR A 217 -13.99 10.81 -24.33
CA TYR A 217 -13.26 12.06 -24.53
C TYR A 217 -12.09 11.88 -25.52
N LEU A 218 -11.32 10.79 -25.38
CA LEU A 218 -10.25 10.45 -26.32
C LEU A 218 -10.80 10.16 -27.72
N GLN A 219 -11.97 9.54 -27.84
CA GLN A 219 -12.67 9.36 -29.12
C GLN A 219 -12.98 10.71 -29.79
N LEU A 220 -13.53 11.66 -29.04
CA LEU A 220 -13.89 12.99 -29.56
C LEU A 220 -12.65 13.83 -29.91
N ARG A 221 -11.57 13.71 -29.13
CA ARG A 221 -10.36 14.55 -29.27
C ARG A 221 -9.34 14.01 -30.28
N PHE A 222 -9.18 12.68 -30.35
CA PHE A 222 -8.13 11.99 -31.11
C PHE A 222 -8.66 10.87 -32.02
N GLY A 223 -9.91 10.46 -31.85
CA GLY A 223 -10.55 9.43 -32.68
C GLY A 223 -10.54 8.03 -32.06
N ARG A 224 -11.16 7.09 -32.79
CA ARG A 224 -11.49 5.74 -32.31
C ARG A 224 -10.27 4.93 -31.86
N ASN A 225 -9.13 5.07 -32.51
CA ASN A 225 -7.91 4.32 -32.16
C ASN A 225 -7.40 4.70 -30.76
N MET A 226 -7.39 5.99 -30.42
CA MET A 226 -6.96 6.47 -29.10
C MET A 226 -7.94 6.04 -27.99
N GLN A 227 -9.25 6.04 -28.26
CA GLN A 227 -10.24 5.47 -27.33
C GLN A 227 -9.99 3.99 -27.07
N LEU A 228 -9.76 3.18 -28.12
CA LEU A 228 -9.51 1.74 -27.98
C LEU A 228 -8.21 1.49 -27.21
N LEU A 229 -7.15 2.26 -27.48
CA LEU A 229 -5.90 2.19 -26.74
C LEU A 229 -6.12 2.51 -25.25
N GLY A 230 -6.78 3.64 -24.94
CA GLY A 230 -7.12 4.02 -23.56
C GLY A 230 -7.99 2.99 -22.85
N SER A 231 -8.97 2.40 -23.55
CA SER A 231 -9.85 1.34 -23.02
C SER A 231 -9.06 0.08 -22.68
N VAL A 232 -8.25 -0.44 -23.61
CA VAL A 232 -7.42 -1.64 -23.37
C VAL A 232 -6.42 -1.39 -22.26
N GLN A 233 -5.76 -0.24 -22.27
CA GLN A 233 -4.77 0.14 -21.27
C GLN A 233 -5.40 0.29 -19.87
N PHE A 234 -6.60 0.86 -19.77
CA PHE A 234 -7.40 0.91 -18.54
C PHE A 234 -7.78 -0.50 -18.05
N LEU A 235 -8.28 -1.37 -18.93
CA LEU A 235 -8.68 -2.74 -18.58
C LEU A 235 -7.49 -3.54 -18.02
N VAL A 236 -6.32 -3.47 -18.68
CA VAL A 236 -5.11 -4.16 -18.21
C VAL A 236 -4.61 -3.59 -16.88
N ALA A 237 -4.52 -2.26 -16.74
CA ALA A 237 -4.10 -1.61 -15.49
C ALA A 237 -4.98 -2.03 -14.30
N THR A 238 -6.29 -1.99 -14.52
CA THR A 238 -7.31 -2.25 -13.50
C THR A 238 -7.34 -3.73 -13.12
N LEU A 239 -7.18 -4.64 -14.08
CA LEU A 239 -7.05 -6.08 -13.84
C LEU A 239 -5.81 -6.40 -12.99
N LEU A 240 -4.65 -5.82 -13.34
CA LEU A 240 -3.40 -6.00 -12.60
C LEU A 240 -3.48 -5.47 -11.17
N TYR A 241 -3.94 -4.23 -10.99
CA TYR A 241 -4.13 -3.62 -9.68
C TYR A 241 -5.12 -4.40 -8.82
N THR A 242 -6.27 -4.82 -9.37
CA THR A 242 -7.31 -5.53 -8.60
C THR A 242 -6.82 -6.90 -8.13
N GLY A 243 -6.00 -7.61 -8.90
CA GLY A 243 -5.41 -8.87 -8.45
C GLY A 243 -4.46 -8.69 -7.26
N ILE A 244 -3.59 -7.68 -7.28
CA ILE A 244 -2.73 -7.34 -6.14
C ILE A 244 -3.57 -6.99 -4.89
N VAL A 245 -4.69 -6.28 -5.10
CA VAL A 245 -5.63 -5.92 -4.03
C VAL A 245 -6.38 -7.14 -3.44
N ILE A 246 -6.69 -8.17 -4.23
CA ILE A 246 -7.27 -9.44 -3.76
C ILE A 246 -6.24 -10.31 -3.04
N TYR A 247 -4.96 -10.26 -3.44
CA TYR A 247 -3.87 -10.96 -2.76
C TYR A 247 -3.64 -10.45 -1.32
N ALA A 248 -3.67 -9.13 -1.11
CA ALA A 248 -3.36 -8.50 0.18
C ALA A 248 -4.13 -9.07 1.40
N PRO A 249 -5.47 -9.17 1.41
CA PRO A 249 -6.20 -9.72 2.56
C PRO A 249 -6.14 -11.26 2.63
N ALA A 250 -5.82 -11.95 1.52
CA ALA A 250 -5.58 -13.39 1.54
C ALA A 250 -4.31 -13.74 2.32
N VAL A 251 -3.27 -12.88 2.26
CA VAL A 251 -2.07 -12.97 3.11
C VAL A 251 -2.43 -12.85 4.60
N ILE A 252 -3.35 -11.96 4.96
CA ILE A 252 -3.82 -11.80 6.35
C ILE A 252 -4.60 -13.04 6.78
N LEU A 253 -5.56 -13.51 5.97
CA LEU A 253 -6.37 -14.69 6.29
C LEU A 253 -5.50 -15.92 6.49
N ASN A 254 -4.49 -16.14 5.63
CA ASN A 254 -3.50 -17.21 5.75
C ASN A 254 -2.77 -17.19 7.11
N GLN A 255 -2.31 -16.03 7.57
CA GLN A 255 -1.63 -15.90 8.87
C GLN A 255 -2.59 -16.05 10.06
N ALA A 256 -3.74 -15.38 10.01
CA ALA A 256 -4.74 -15.35 11.08
C ALA A 256 -5.36 -16.72 11.39
N THR A 257 -5.48 -17.57 10.38
CA THR A 257 -6.25 -18.83 10.45
C THR A 257 -5.40 -20.08 10.21
N GLY A 258 -4.16 -19.93 9.77
CA GLY A 258 -3.32 -21.04 9.28
C GLY A 258 -3.81 -21.68 7.97
N LEU A 259 -4.90 -21.18 7.36
CA LEU A 259 -5.42 -21.69 6.09
C LEU A 259 -4.37 -21.59 4.99
N ASN A 260 -4.27 -22.62 4.16
CA ASN A 260 -3.40 -22.62 2.99
C ASN A 260 -3.65 -21.37 2.11
N MET A 261 -2.57 -20.71 1.67
CA MET A 261 -2.63 -19.47 0.89
C MET A 261 -3.53 -19.57 -0.35
N TRP A 262 -3.54 -20.71 -1.04
CA TRP A 262 -4.42 -20.96 -2.19
C TRP A 262 -5.90 -20.89 -1.81
N ALA A 263 -6.29 -21.51 -0.68
CA ALA A 263 -7.65 -21.45 -0.17
C ALA A 263 -8.05 -20.01 0.24
N SER A 264 -7.11 -19.26 0.80
CA SER A 264 -7.32 -17.84 1.15
C SER A 264 -7.53 -16.96 -0.09
N ILE A 265 -6.76 -17.16 -1.17
CA ILE A 265 -6.94 -16.41 -2.42
C ILE A 265 -8.29 -16.76 -3.08
N PHE A 266 -8.59 -18.05 -3.25
CA PHE A 266 -9.82 -18.47 -3.93
C PHE A 266 -11.08 -18.09 -3.16
N SER A 267 -11.10 -18.18 -1.82
CA SER A 267 -12.23 -17.73 -1.01
C SER A 267 -12.44 -16.22 -1.11
N THR A 268 -11.39 -15.42 -0.87
CA THR A 268 -11.41 -13.94 -1.00
C THR A 268 -11.93 -13.52 -2.38
N GLY A 269 -11.33 -14.07 -3.44
CA GLY A 269 -11.66 -13.73 -4.81
C GLY A 269 -13.09 -14.10 -5.20
N THR A 270 -13.57 -15.26 -4.75
CA THR A 270 -14.95 -15.72 -4.97
C THR A 270 -15.94 -14.80 -4.26
N ILE A 271 -15.70 -14.47 -2.98
CA ILE A 271 -16.53 -13.55 -2.20
C ILE A 271 -16.59 -12.18 -2.91
N CYS A 272 -15.45 -11.61 -3.30
CA CYS A 272 -15.39 -10.32 -4.01
C CYS A 272 -16.16 -10.38 -5.35
N THR A 273 -15.99 -11.44 -6.13
CA THR A 273 -16.60 -11.58 -7.47
C THR A 273 -18.12 -11.76 -7.39
N LEU A 274 -18.60 -12.66 -6.53
CA LEU A 274 -20.03 -12.91 -6.34
C LEU A 274 -20.74 -11.66 -5.81
N TYR A 275 -20.16 -11.03 -4.77
CA TYR A 275 -20.66 -9.80 -4.19
C TYR A 275 -20.84 -8.69 -5.26
N THR A 276 -19.82 -8.48 -6.09
CA THR A 276 -19.85 -7.45 -7.14
C THR A 276 -20.88 -7.73 -8.24
N THR A 277 -20.98 -8.99 -8.67
CA THR A 277 -21.84 -9.39 -9.80
C THR A 277 -23.34 -9.20 -9.51
N LEU A 278 -23.71 -9.17 -8.22
CA LEU A 278 -25.10 -9.02 -7.77
C LEU A 278 -25.52 -7.56 -7.52
N GLY A 279 -24.61 -6.69 -7.07
CA GLY A 279 -24.96 -5.37 -6.52
C GLY A 279 -25.31 -4.27 -7.54
N GLY A 280 -24.46 -4.04 -8.55
CA GLY A 280 -24.51 -2.82 -9.37
C GLY A 280 -24.17 -1.54 -8.60
N MET A 281 -24.03 -0.39 -9.28
CA MET A 281 -23.41 0.80 -8.67
C MET A 281 -24.10 1.29 -7.39
N LYS A 282 -25.44 1.26 -7.31
CA LYS A 282 -26.16 1.72 -6.10
C LYS A 282 -25.79 0.89 -4.87
N ALA A 283 -25.75 -0.43 -5.00
CA ALA A 283 -25.41 -1.33 -3.91
C ALA A 283 -23.96 -1.12 -3.45
N VAL A 284 -23.03 -1.00 -4.41
CA VAL A 284 -21.62 -0.77 -4.11
C VAL A 284 -21.42 0.56 -3.36
N VAL A 285 -22.09 1.64 -3.75
CA VAL A 285 -21.96 2.94 -3.05
C VAL A 285 -22.40 2.87 -1.58
N TRP A 286 -23.46 2.11 -1.28
CA TRP A 286 -23.98 1.98 0.09
C TRP A 286 -23.17 1.01 0.95
N THR A 287 -22.60 -0.04 0.38
CA THR A 287 -21.69 -0.94 1.11
C THR A 287 -20.33 -0.29 1.35
N ASP A 288 -19.78 0.44 0.38
CA ASP A 288 -18.57 1.25 0.56
C ASP A 288 -18.71 2.21 1.75
N THR A 289 -19.89 2.83 1.88
CA THR A 289 -20.23 3.75 3.00
C THR A 289 -20.16 3.05 4.36
N PHE A 290 -20.66 1.80 4.45
CA PHE A 290 -20.52 0.96 5.65
C PHE A 290 -19.07 0.52 5.87
N GLN A 291 -18.39 0.11 4.81
CA GLN A 291 -17.02 -0.39 4.82
C GLN A 291 -16.00 0.64 5.32
N ILE A 292 -16.15 1.93 4.95
CA ILE A 292 -15.36 3.04 5.54
C ILE A 292 -15.44 3.07 7.07
N ILE A 293 -16.63 2.86 7.64
CA ILE A 293 -16.86 2.92 9.08
C ILE A 293 -16.16 1.74 9.77
N VAL A 294 -16.24 0.54 9.18
CA VAL A 294 -15.51 -0.66 9.64
C VAL A 294 -13.99 -0.48 9.53
N MET A 295 -13.52 0.18 8.47
CA MET A 295 -12.09 0.46 8.31
C MET A 295 -11.57 1.40 9.40
N PHE A 296 -12.28 2.50 9.65
CA PHE A 296 -11.89 3.46 10.67
C PHE A 296 -11.97 2.87 12.09
N SER A 297 -13.00 2.07 12.40
CA SER A 297 -13.09 1.42 13.72
C SER A 297 -11.97 0.41 13.96
N GLY A 298 -11.54 -0.33 12.93
CA GLY A 298 -10.38 -1.22 13.00
C GLY A 298 -9.07 -0.49 13.35
N PHE A 299 -8.77 0.63 12.68
CA PHE A 299 -7.59 1.44 13.04
C PHE A 299 -7.73 2.08 14.42
N LEU A 300 -8.92 2.59 14.76
CA LEU A 300 -9.15 3.23 16.05
C LEU A 300 -8.96 2.25 17.21
N ALA A 301 -9.40 0.99 17.07
CA ALA A 301 -9.16 -0.06 18.05
C ALA A 301 -7.66 -0.29 18.26
N VAL A 302 -6.89 -0.52 17.19
CA VAL A 302 -5.44 -0.75 17.26
C VAL A 302 -4.71 0.44 17.88
N PHE A 303 -5.09 1.67 17.49
CA PHE A 303 -4.51 2.88 18.05
C PHE A 303 -4.78 3.02 19.55
N ILE A 304 -6.02 2.78 20.01
CA ILE A 304 -6.36 2.85 21.44
C ILE A 304 -5.59 1.79 22.22
N GLN A 305 -5.65 0.53 21.83
CA GLN A 305 -4.99 -0.55 22.58
C GLN A 305 -3.47 -0.38 22.61
N GLY A 306 -2.85 -0.13 21.46
CA GLY A 306 -1.40 0.03 21.40
C GLY A 306 -0.91 1.29 22.11
N THR A 307 -1.67 2.40 22.13
CA THR A 307 -1.30 3.57 22.95
C THR A 307 -1.42 3.27 24.45
N VAL A 308 -2.41 2.48 24.89
CA VAL A 308 -2.55 2.04 26.29
C VAL A 308 -1.35 1.17 26.70
N LEU A 309 -0.96 0.19 25.89
CA LEU A 309 0.17 -0.70 26.16
C LEU A 309 1.53 0.03 26.27
N VAL A 310 1.73 1.12 25.54
CA VAL A 310 2.94 1.96 25.63
C VAL A 310 2.92 2.90 26.86
N GLY A 311 1.80 3.01 27.59
CA GLY A 311 1.65 3.94 28.70
C GLY A 311 1.15 5.33 28.29
N GLY A 312 0.50 5.45 27.14
CA GLY A 312 -0.23 6.64 26.69
C GLY A 312 0.33 7.29 25.42
N PRO A 313 -0.49 8.11 24.73
CA PRO A 313 -0.14 8.71 23.44
C PRO A 313 1.05 9.69 23.51
N ALA A 314 1.26 10.34 24.66
CA ALA A 314 2.42 11.20 24.88
C ALA A 314 3.74 10.40 24.86
N LYS A 315 3.75 9.18 25.44
CA LYS A 315 4.93 8.32 25.46
C LYS A 315 5.22 7.70 24.10
N VAL A 316 4.17 7.34 23.35
CA VAL A 316 4.29 6.96 21.92
C VAL A 316 4.98 8.07 21.13
N LEU A 317 4.54 9.33 21.29
CA LEU A 317 5.11 10.46 20.57
C LEU A 317 6.57 10.74 20.97
N GLU A 318 6.90 10.62 22.26
CA GLU A 318 8.27 10.74 22.78
C GLU A 318 9.22 9.70 22.15
N ILE A 319 8.82 8.41 22.17
CA ILE A 319 9.61 7.31 21.57
C ILE A 319 9.73 7.51 20.05
N ALA A 320 8.66 7.90 19.38
CA ALA A 320 8.66 8.18 17.94
C ALA A 320 9.57 9.36 17.56
N ASN A 321 9.62 10.41 18.40
CA ASN A 321 10.51 11.54 18.21
C ASN A 321 11.98 11.14 18.36
N ASN A 322 12.31 10.43 19.45
CA ASN A 322 13.66 9.93 19.72
C ASN A 322 14.13 8.94 18.64
N GLY A 323 13.22 8.09 18.13
CA GLY A 323 13.46 7.20 17.00
C GLY A 323 13.44 7.85 15.61
N SER A 324 13.43 9.19 15.52
CA SER A 324 13.43 9.95 14.26
C SER A 324 12.28 9.58 13.29
N ARG A 325 11.12 9.19 13.85
CA ARG A 325 9.90 8.89 13.07
C ARG A 325 9.00 10.10 12.84
N ILE A 326 9.16 11.18 13.62
CA ILE A 326 8.53 12.48 13.36
C ILE A 326 9.45 13.28 12.42
N ASN A 327 9.43 12.95 11.14
CA ASN A 327 10.48 13.35 10.18
C ASN A 327 9.96 14.17 8.99
N PHE A 328 9.22 15.23 9.29
CA PHE A 328 8.65 16.15 8.30
C PHE A 328 9.68 17.00 7.54
N ASN A 329 10.89 17.19 8.08
CA ASN A 329 11.87 18.16 7.56
C ASN A 329 12.68 17.67 6.32
N ASP A 330 12.22 16.65 5.59
CA ASP A 330 12.92 16.03 4.46
C ASP A 330 12.54 16.68 3.11
N PHE A 331 13.08 17.89 2.89
CA PHE A 331 12.83 18.72 1.69
C PHE A 331 13.85 18.50 0.55
N GLU A 332 14.65 17.43 0.60
CA GLU A 332 15.68 17.17 -0.40
C GLU A 332 15.11 16.91 -1.81
N LEU A 333 15.79 17.44 -2.82
CA LEU A 333 15.41 17.34 -4.23
C LEU A 333 16.01 16.13 -4.98
N ASP A 334 16.72 15.22 -4.30
CA ASP A 334 17.34 14.06 -4.94
C ASP A 334 16.28 13.03 -5.40
N PRO A 335 16.07 12.83 -6.72
CA PRO A 335 15.04 11.93 -7.23
C PRO A 335 15.37 10.44 -6.99
N ARG A 336 16.57 10.11 -6.51
CA ARG A 336 16.96 8.75 -6.12
C ARG A 336 16.43 8.37 -4.75
N ARG A 337 16.07 9.34 -3.90
CA ARG A 337 15.44 9.06 -2.60
C ARG A 337 13.98 8.67 -2.82
N ARG A 338 13.61 7.48 -2.32
CA ARG A 338 12.24 6.94 -2.38
C ARG A 338 11.20 7.93 -1.85
N TYR A 339 11.48 8.59 -0.72
CA TYR A 339 10.55 9.44 0.00
C TYR A 339 11.20 10.77 0.40
N THR A 340 10.71 11.84 -0.19
CA THR A 340 10.97 13.24 0.20
C THR A 340 9.64 14.00 0.16
N PHE A 341 9.61 15.24 0.67
CA PHE A 341 8.47 16.14 0.51
C PHE A 341 8.01 16.22 -0.96
N TRP A 342 8.95 16.32 -1.91
CA TRP A 342 8.67 16.48 -3.33
C TRP A 342 8.13 15.22 -4.00
N SER A 343 8.62 14.03 -3.62
CA SER A 343 8.11 12.78 -4.19
C SER A 343 6.66 12.51 -3.77
N PHE A 344 6.29 12.83 -2.52
CA PHE A 344 4.91 12.71 -2.05
C PHE A 344 3.98 13.83 -2.54
N THR A 345 4.44 15.08 -2.59
CA THR A 345 3.59 16.18 -3.05
C THR A 345 3.43 16.19 -4.56
N VAL A 346 4.52 16.34 -5.33
CA VAL A 346 4.46 16.43 -6.80
C VAL A 346 4.17 15.07 -7.42
N GLY A 347 4.92 14.04 -7.02
CA GLY A 347 4.71 12.67 -7.51
C GLY A 347 3.35 12.11 -7.09
N GLY A 348 2.97 12.30 -5.83
CA GLY A 348 1.64 11.93 -5.34
C GLY A 348 0.51 12.70 -6.04
N THR A 349 0.65 14.02 -6.29
CA THR A 349 -0.36 14.76 -7.06
C THR A 349 -0.57 14.14 -8.44
N MET A 350 0.49 13.78 -9.17
CA MET A 350 0.35 13.16 -10.50
C MET A 350 -0.24 11.75 -10.43
N LEU A 351 0.19 10.94 -9.45
CA LEU A 351 -0.37 9.60 -9.20
C LEU A 351 -1.88 9.67 -8.91
N TRP A 352 -2.29 10.50 -7.96
CA TRP A 352 -3.69 10.62 -7.57
C TRP A 352 -4.54 11.34 -8.62
N LEU A 353 -3.97 12.27 -9.39
CA LEU A 353 -4.69 12.91 -10.50
C LEU A 353 -4.97 11.91 -11.62
N SER A 354 -4.11 10.91 -11.82
CA SER A 354 -4.42 9.80 -12.74
C SER A 354 -5.60 8.95 -12.25
N MET A 355 -5.79 8.85 -10.94
CA MET A 355 -6.88 8.05 -10.32
C MET A 355 -8.20 8.81 -10.19
N TYR A 356 -8.19 10.09 -9.83
CA TYR A 356 -9.43 10.88 -9.68
C TYR A 356 -9.79 11.65 -10.97
N GLY A 357 -8.80 12.06 -11.78
CA GLY A 357 -9.02 12.85 -12.99
C GLY A 357 -9.42 12.03 -14.23
N VAL A 358 -8.88 10.81 -14.42
CA VAL A 358 -9.05 10.06 -15.69
C VAL A 358 -9.41 8.57 -15.54
N ASN A 359 -9.22 7.96 -14.37
CA ASN A 359 -9.58 6.56 -14.16
C ASN A 359 -11.11 6.39 -14.08
N GLN A 360 -11.67 5.60 -14.99
CA GLN A 360 -13.11 5.37 -15.10
C GLN A 360 -13.77 4.99 -13.77
N ALA A 361 -13.09 4.21 -12.92
CA ALA A 361 -13.58 3.79 -11.61
C ALA A 361 -14.08 4.95 -10.75
N GLN A 362 -13.34 6.07 -10.74
CA GLN A 362 -13.70 7.26 -9.97
C GLN A 362 -14.61 8.19 -10.76
N VAL A 363 -14.32 8.40 -12.05
CA VAL A 363 -15.11 9.30 -12.89
C VAL A 363 -16.57 8.89 -12.94
N GLN A 364 -16.84 7.59 -13.14
CA GLN A 364 -18.19 7.03 -13.17
C GLN A 364 -18.98 7.28 -11.88
N ARG A 365 -18.31 7.38 -10.73
CA ARG A 365 -18.94 7.62 -9.43
C ARG A 365 -19.35 9.07 -9.25
N TYR A 366 -18.46 10.03 -9.51
CA TYR A 366 -18.83 11.44 -9.33
C TYR A 366 -19.75 11.99 -10.42
N ILE A 367 -19.72 11.46 -11.66
CA ILE A 367 -20.73 11.82 -12.69
C ILE A 367 -22.13 11.23 -12.41
N SER A 368 -22.25 10.38 -11.40
CA SER A 368 -23.52 9.85 -10.87
C SER A 368 -24.18 10.78 -9.85
N CYS A 369 -23.58 11.95 -9.56
CA CYS A 369 -24.22 13.04 -8.85
C CYS A 369 -25.10 13.89 -9.77
N LYS A 370 -26.21 14.44 -9.24
CA LYS A 370 -27.17 15.24 -10.02
C LYS A 370 -26.58 16.48 -10.70
N THR A 371 -25.58 17.12 -10.07
CA THR A 371 -24.98 18.37 -10.55
C THR A 371 -23.48 18.40 -10.28
N GLU A 372 -22.74 19.17 -11.07
CA GLU A 372 -21.30 19.42 -10.91
C GLU A 372 -20.95 19.87 -9.48
N GLN A 373 -21.77 20.72 -8.87
CA GLN A 373 -21.54 21.20 -7.50
C GLN A 373 -21.68 20.07 -6.46
N VAL A 374 -22.66 19.17 -6.60
CA VAL A 374 -22.79 18.00 -5.72
C VAL A 374 -21.59 17.05 -5.89
N ALA A 375 -21.06 16.92 -7.11
CA ALA A 375 -19.84 16.16 -7.36
C ALA A 375 -18.57 16.81 -6.76
N LYS A 376 -18.46 18.15 -6.76
CA LYS A 376 -17.39 18.89 -6.06
C LYS A 376 -17.44 18.64 -4.55
N TRP A 377 -18.63 18.69 -3.95
CA TRP A 377 -18.82 18.31 -2.54
C TRP A 377 -18.48 16.85 -2.27
N ALA A 378 -18.77 15.93 -3.20
CA ALA A 378 -18.37 14.52 -3.06
C ALA A 378 -16.84 14.34 -3.07
N LEU A 379 -16.13 15.06 -3.94
CA LEU A 379 -14.66 15.06 -3.95
C LEU A 379 -14.06 15.65 -2.66
N LEU A 380 -14.71 16.64 -2.04
CA LEU A 380 -14.29 17.17 -0.74
C LEU A 380 -14.51 16.14 0.40
N VAL A 381 -15.67 15.49 0.44
CA VAL A 381 -15.95 14.41 1.41
C VAL A 381 -14.95 13.26 1.24
N ASN A 382 -14.64 12.89 -0.01
CA ASN A 382 -13.57 11.94 -0.33
C ASN A 382 -12.23 12.38 0.26
N GLN A 383 -11.80 13.64 0.04
CA GLN A 383 -10.52 14.13 0.55
C GLN A 383 -10.44 14.10 2.08
N VAL A 384 -11.50 14.49 2.78
CA VAL A 384 -11.56 14.42 4.25
C VAL A 384 -11.47 12.97 4.74
N GLY A 385 -12.23 12.06 4.12
CA GLY A 385 -12.19 10.63 4.44
C GLY A 385 -10.82 9.99 4.19
N LEU A 386 -10.17 10.32 3.07
CA LEU A 386 -8.83 9.84 2.74
C LEU A 386 -7.81 10.32 3.78
N CYS A 387 -7.76 11.62 4.06
CA CYS A 387 -6.86 12.19 5.07
C CYS A 387 -7.04 11.51 6.44
N LEU A 388 -8.28 11.29 6.85
CA LEU A 388 -8.62 10.67 8.13
C LEU A 388 -8.13 9.21 8.20
N ILE A 389 -8.38 8.40 7.16
CA ILE A 389 -7.95 6.99 7.13
C ILE A 389 -6.42 6.85 7.01
N VAL A 390 -5.76 7.61 6.11
CA VAL A 390 -4.28 7.58 6.00
C VAL A 390 -3.65 8.01 7.32
N SER A 391 -4.19 9.04 7.98
CA SER A 391 -3.67 9.51 9.27
C SER A 391 -3.86 8.49 10.38
N SER A 392 -5.01 7.80 10.45
CA SER A 392 -5.21 6.73 11.45
C SER A 392 -4.30 5.52 11.19
N ALA A 393 -4.07 5.16 9.93
CA ALA A 393 -3.18 4.07 9.56
C ALA A 393 -1.70 4.41 9.88
N ALA A 394 -1.25 5.63 9.55
CA ALA A 394 0.08 6.09 9.91
C ALA A 394 0.27 6.18 11.43
N ALA A 395 -0.74 6.64 12.17
CA ALA A 395 -0.72 6.64 13.64
C ALA A 395 -0.57 5.24 14.23
N CYS A 396 -1.26 4.23 13.68
CA CYS A 396 -1.04 2.82 14.05
C CYS A 396 0.41 2.38 13.79
N GLY A 397 1.01 2.78 12.67
CA GLY A 397 2.42 2.50 12.37
C GLY A 397 3.42 3.13 13.35
N ILE A 398 3.09 4.31 13.90
CA ILE A 398 3.91 4.96 14.94
C ILE A 398 3.72 4.30 16.31
N VAL A 399 2.50 3.86 16.64
CA VAL A 399 2.24 3.04 17.85
C VAL A 399 2.99 1.71 17.77
N MET A 400 2.96 1.05 16.61
CA MET A 400 3.74 -0.15 16.31
C MET A 400 5.25 0.10 16.46
N PHE A 401 5.72 1.29 16.07
CA PHE A 401 7.13 1.66 16.26
C PHE A 401 7.49 1.83 17.73
N ALA A 402 6.62 2.44 18.53
CA ALA A 402 6.87 2.58 19.95
C ALA A 402 6.95 1.20 20.65
N LEU A 403 6.04 0.28 20.34
CA LEU A 403 6.02 -1.09 20.87
C LEU A 403 7.25 -1.92 20.46
N TYR A 404 7.61 -1.91 19.17
CA TYR A 404 8.66 -2.77 18.61
C TYR A 404 9.97 -2.04 18.26
N SER A 405 10.25 -0.91 18.91
CA SER A 405 11.48 -0.13 18.71
C SER A 405 12.76 -0.88 19.12
N HIS A 406 12.67 -1.75 20.13
CA HIS A 406 13.78 -2.53 20.67
C HIS A 406 13.82 -3.99 20.20
N CYS A 407 12.74 -4.49 19.58
CA CYS A 407 12.60 -5.87 19.14
C CYS A 407 11.75 -5.91 17.87
N ASP A 408 12.37 -5.65 16.71
CA ASP A 408 11.70 -5.64 15.40
C ASP A 408 11.29 -7.08 15.00
N PRO A 409 9.98 -7.36 14.81
CA PRO A 409 9.47 -8.69 14.42
C PRO A 409 10.13 -9.28 13.16
N LEU A 410 10.54 -8.44 12.21
CA LEU A 410 11.18 -8.88 10.96
C LEU A 410 12.65 -9.30 11.20
N MET A 411 13.35 -8.57 12.07
CA MET A 411 14.75 -8.89 12.42
C MET A 411 14.84 -10.06 13.39
N GLY A 412 13.79 -10.28 14.20
CA GLY A 412 13.61 -11.45 15.07
C GLY A 412 12.99 -12.67 14.37
N GLU A 413 12.86 -12.65 13.04
CA GLU A 413 12.34 -13.75 12.20
C GLU A 413 10.91 -14.25 12.59
N LYS A 414 10.15 -13.43 13.32
CA LYS A 414 8.73 -13.69 13.65
C LYS A 414 7.80 -13.45 12.46
N ILE A 415 8.20 -12.58 11.55
CA ILE A 415 7.55 -12.34 10.27
C ILE A 415 8.56 -12.43 9.13
N SER A 416 8.10 -12.83 7.95
CA SER A 416 8.91 -13.02 6.74
C SER A 416 8.85 -11.83 5.78
N SER A 417 7.83 -10.97 5.86
CA SER A 417 7.72 -9.78 4.99
C SER A 417 7.15 -8.54 5.67
N PRO A 418 7.45 -7.32 5.17
CA PRO A 418 6.95 -6.07 5.75
C PRO A 418 5.42 -5.88 5.68
N ASP A 419 4.70 -6.67 4.87
CA ASP A 419 3.24 -6.60 4.80
C ASP A 419 2.58 -7.34 5.99
N GLN A 420 3.37 -8.09 6.79
CA GLN A 420 2.93 -8.87 7.95
C GLN A 420 3.05 -8.13 9.29
N TYR A 421 3.68 -6.95 9.33
CA TYR A 421 3.82 -6.15 10.56
C TYR A 421 2.48 -5.86 11.25
N MET A 422 1.48 -5.40 10.49
CA MET A 422 0.18 -5.00 11.04
C MET A 422 -0.67 -6.22 11.49
N PRO A 423 -0.75 -7.33 10.74
CA PRO A 423 -1.34 -8.58 11.22
C PRO A 423 -0.67 -9.12 12.49
N TYR A 424 0.67 -9.13 12.54
CA TYR A 424 1.42 -9.54 13.73
C TYR A 424 1.04 -8.68 14.95
N LEU A 425 1.11 -7.35 14.81
CA LEU A 425 0.73 -6.39 15.87
C LEU A 425 -0.67 -6.68 16.41
N VAL A 426 -1.63 -6.91 15.53
CA VAL A 426 -3.04 -7.13 15.91
C VAL A 426 -3.21 -8.42 16.71
N LEU A 427 -2.53 -9.50 16.33
CA LEU A 427 -2.58 -10.76 17.08
C LEU A 427 -1.88 -10.64 18.44
N ASP A 428 -0.78 -9.89 18.51
CA ASP A 428 0.07 -9.68 19.70
C ASP A 428 -0.63 -8.77 20.74
N ILE A 429 -1.28 -7.66 20.34
CA ILE A 429 -1.89 -6.70 21.29
C ILE A 429 -3.33 -7.03 21.72
N PHE A 430 -3.99 -7.98 21.04
CA PHE A 430 -5.38 -8.36 21.28
C PHE A 430 -5.56 -9.85 21.64
N GLU A 431 -4.52 -10.53 22.10
CA GLU A 431 -4.60 -11.94 22.57
C GLU A 431 -5.73 -12.14 23.58
N ASP A 432 -5.90 -11.21 24.54
CA ASP A 432 -6.96 -11.22 25.56
C ASP A 432 -8.32 -10.66 25.10
N TYR A 433 -8.45 -10.18 23.84
CA TYR A 433 -9.60 -9.39 23.37
C TYR A 433 -10.30 -10.05 22.17
N PRO A 434 -11.03 -11.17 22.39
CA PRO A 434 -11.63 -11.97 21.33
C PRO A 434 -12.65 -11.17 20.50
N GLY A 435 -12.52 -11.23 19.18
CA GLY A 435 -13.37 -10.52 18.22
C GLY A 435 -12.73 -9.26 17.62
N ILE A 436 -11.73 -8.66 18.28
CA ILE A 436 -11.02 -7.48 17.74
C ILE A 436 -10.04 -7.84 16.60
N PRO A 437 -9.28 -8.96 16.66
CA PRO A 437 -8.58 -9.48 15.48
C PRO A 437 -9.52 -9.71 14.28
N GLY A 438 -10.73 -10.22 14.53
CA GLY A 438 -11.80 -10.33 13.52
C GLY A 438 -12.25 -8.99 12.94
N LEU A 439 -12.32 -7.94 13.76
CA LEU A 439 -12.61 -6.57 13.30
C LEU A 439 -11.49 -6.01 12.42
N PHE A 440 -10.22 -6.30 12.72
CA PHE A 440 -9.11 -5.88 11.86
C PHE A 440 -9.12 -6.63 10.52
N LEU A 441 -9.39 -7.94 10.50
CA LEU A 441 -9.60 -8.68 9.26
C LEU A 441 -10.76 -8.08 8.47
N ALA A 442 -11.85 -7.71 9.15
CA ALA A 442 -12.99 -7.03 8.54
C ALA A 442 -12.63 -5.66 7.95
N CYS A 443 -11.75 -4.88 8.59
CA CYS A 443 -11.20 -3.63 8.04
C CYS A 443 -10.44 -3.87 6.73
N ALA A 444 -9.50 -4.80 6.70
CA ALA A 444 -8.72 -5.09 5.49
C ALA A 444 -9.61 -5.61 4.34
N TYR A 445 -10.51 -6.55 4.61
CA TYR A 445 -11.46 -7.04 3.61
C TYR A 445 -12.42 -5.97 3.13
N SER A 446 -12.88 -5.06 4.00
CA SER A 446 -13.74 -3.93 3.61
C SER A 446 -13.10 -3.09 2.51
N GLY A 447 -11.82 -2.73 2.67
CA GLY A 447 -11.06 -2.00 1.67
C GLY A 447 -10.91 -2.76 0.34
N THR A 448 -10.61 -4.06 0.40
CA THR A 448 -10.51 -4.91 -0.80
C THR A 448 -11.84 -5.09 -1.51
N LEU A 449 -12.95 -5.32 -0.78
CA LEU A 449 -14.28 -5.50 -1.35
C LEU A 449 -14.74 -4.25 -2.08
N SER A 450 -14.56 -3.07 -1.49
CA SER A 450 -14.85 -1.78 -2.15
C SER A 450 -14.01 -1.60 -3.41
N THR A 451 -12.69 -1.81 -3.33
CA THR A 451 -11.77 -1.62 -4.44
C THR A 451 -12.05 -2.58 -5.59
N ALA A 452 -12.22 -3.88 -5.29
CA ALA A 452 -12.46 -4.91 -6.29
C ALA A 452 -13.83 -4.73 -6.96
N SER A 453 -14.88 -4.44 -6.20
CA SER A 453 -16.22 -4.24 -6.76
C SER A 453 -16.32 -3.01 -7.64
N THR A 454 -15.65 -1.92 -7.25
CA THR A 454 -15.48 -0.72 -8.07
C THR A 454 -14.79 -1.04 -9.40
N SER A 455 -13.66 -1.74 -9.32
CA SER A 455 -12.79 -2.02 -10.46
C SER A 455 -13.44 -2.97 -11.46
N ILE A 456 -14.04 -4.06 -11.00
CA ILE A 456 -14.78 -5.01 -11.84
C ILE A 456 -15.98 -4.34 -12.52
N ASN A 457 -16.76 -3.53 -11.79
CA ASN A 457 -17.88 -2.78 -12.37
C ASN A 457 -17.42 -1.78 -13.44
N ALA A 458 -16.29 -1.09 -13.22
CA ALA A 458 -15.73 -0.16 -14.20
C ALA A 458 -15.20 -0.88 -15.45
N MET A 459 -14.54 -2.04 -15.31
CA MET A 459 -14.09 -2.85 -16.46
C MET A 459 -15.27 -3.39 -17.29
N ALA A 460 -16.36 -3.83 -16.63
CA ALA A 460 -17.59 -4.21 -17.31
C ALA A 460 -18.23 -3.01 -18.05
N ALA A 461 -18.28 -1.83 -17.42
CA ALA A 461 -18.81 -0.60 -18.01
C ALA A 461 -18.02 -0.16 -19.26
N VAL A 462 -16.69 -0.07 -19.18
CA VAL A 462 -15.81 0.26 -20.33
C VAL A 462 -16.02 -0.72 -21.48
N THR A 463 -16.09 -2.01 -21.18
CA THR A 463 -16.30 -3.03 -22.23
C THR A 463 -17.66 -2.88 -22.92
N VAL A 464 -18.71 -2.57 -22.15
CA VAL A 464 -20.04 -2.31 -22.71
C VAL A 464 -20.07 -1.03 -23.55
N GLU A 465 -19.61 0.10 -23.00
CA GLU A 465 -19.69 1.41 -23.66
C GLU A 465 -18.71 1.55 -24.83
N ASP A 466 -17.45 1.17 -24.64
CA ASP A 466 -16.39 1.42 -25.62
C ASP A 466 -16.23 0.29 -26.65
N LEU A 467 -16.51 -0.98 -26.31
CA LEU A 467 -16.28 -2.13 -27.21
C LEU A 467 -17.56 -2.73 -27.80
N LEU A 468 -18.62 -2.90 -27.02
CA LEU A 468 -19.84 -3.60 -27.46
C LEU A 468 -20.86 -2.68 -28.14
N LYS A 469 -21.33 -1.61 -27.48
CA LYS A 469 -22.34 -0.70 -28.07
C LYS A 469 -21.98 -0.17 -29.47
N PRO A 470 -20.72 0.21 -29.78
CA PRO A 470 -20.36 0.71 -31.11
C PRO A 470 -20.35 -0.37 -32.21
N ARG A 471 -20.42 -1.66 -31.85
CA ARG A 471 -20.51 -2.80 -32.79
C ARG A 471 -21.92 -3.37 -32.89
N PHE A 472 -22.76 -3.14 -31.88
CA PHE A 472 -24.09 -3.74 -31.74
C PHE A 472 -25.08 -2.69 -31.23
N ALA A 473 -25.71 -1.95 -32.14
CA ALA A 473 -26.62 -0.85 -31.81
C ALA A 473 -27.88 -1.31 -31.05
N ASP A 474 -28.48 -2.43 -31.46
CA ASP A 474 -29.81 -2.88 -31.00
C ASP A 474 -29.77 -4.02 -29.97
N ILE A 475 -28.87 -3.97 -28.97
CA ILE A 475 -28.91 -4.94 -27.86
C ILE A 475 -30.05 -4.58 -26.89
N SER A 476 -31.06 -5.46 -26.79
CA SER A 476 -32.11 -5.39 -25.78
C SER A 476 -31.55 -5.26 -24.35
N GLN A 477 -32.17 -4.39 -23.51
CA GLN A 477 -31.74 -4.11 -22.14
C GLN A 477 -31.54 -5.38 -21.29
N LYS A 478 -32.43 -6.38 -21.43
CA LYS A 478 -32.30 -7.68 -20.72
C LYS A 478 -31.02 -8.43 -21.10
N ARG A 479 -30.67 -8.45 -22.39
CA ARG A 479 -29.46 -9.10 -22.90
C ARG A 479 -28.21 -8.32 -22.51
N LEU A 480 -28.27 -6.99 -22.54
CA LEU A 480 -27.14 -6.13 -22.15
C LEU A 480 -26.85 -6.23 -20.64
N MET A 481 -27.88 -6.37 -19.79
CA MET A 481 -27.72 -6.66 -18.36
C MET A 481 -27.11 -8.04 -18.10
N LEU A 482 -27.53 -9.08 -18.85
CA LEU A 482 -26.94 -10.42 -18.77
C LEU A 482 -25.45 -10.40 -19.16
N ILE A 483 -25.11 -9.72 -20.27
CA ILE A 483 -23.73 -9.53 -20.72
C ILE A 483 -22.91 -8.78 -19.66
N SER A 484 -23.47 -7.73 -19.05
CA SER A 484 -22.78 -6.97 -18.00
C SER A 484 -22.43 -7.85 -16.78
N LYS A 485 -23.36 -8.72 -16.35
CA LYS A 485 -23.10 -9.69 -15.27
C LYS A 485 -22.07 -10.76 -15.66
N ALA A 486 -22.12 -11.26 -16.89
CA ALA A 486 -21.14 -12.20 -17.40
C ALA A 486 -19.73 -11.58 -17.46
N LEU A 487 -19.61 -10.33 -17.93
CA LEU A 487 -18.36 -9.58 -17.92
C LEU A 487 -17.82 -9.38 -16.49
N SER A 488 -18.67 -9.00 -15.52
CA SER A 488 -18.23 -8.89 -14.12
C SER A 488 -17.67 -10.21 -13.57
N LEU A 489 -18.29 -11.35 -13.91
CA LEU A 489 -17.78 -12.67 -13.53
C LEU A 489 -16.44 -12.98 -14.21
N THR A 490 -16.29 -12.72 -15.52
CA THR A 490 -15.04 -12.92 -16.27
C THR A 490 -13.90 -12.03 -15.78
N TYR A 491 -14.18 -10.77 -15.45
CA TYR A 491 -13.18 -9.88 -14.86
C TYR A 491 -12.82 -10.30 -13.44
N GLY A 492 -13.79 -10.76 -12.64
CA GLY A 492 -13.55 -11.32 -11.32
C GLY A 492 -12.61 -12.53 -11.36
N THR A 493 -12.88 -13.53 -12.21
CA THR A 493 -11.98 -14.69 -12.36
C THR A 493 -10.60 -14.28 -12.89
N GLY A 494 -10.52 -13.32 -13.82
CA GLY A 494 -9.25 -12.74 -14.25
C GLY A 494 -8.45 -12.08 -13.11
N CYS A 495 -9.12 -11.35 -12.20
CA CYS A 495 -8.48 -10.76 -11.03
C CYS A 495 -7.95 -11.85 -10.06
N ILE A 496 -8.65 -12.98 -9.93
CA ILE A 496 -8.18 -14.13 -9.13
C ILE A 496 -6.91 -14.73 -9.75
N THR A 497 -6.86 -14.90 -11.07
CA THR A 497 -5.65 -15.37 -11.77
C THR A 497 -4.47 -14.41 -11.54
N VAL A 498 -4.70 -13.10 -11.57
CA VAL A 498 -3.65 -12.12 -11.23
C VAL A 498 -3.27 -12.19 -9.75
N ALA A 499 -4.22 -12.38 -8.82
CA ALA A 499 -3.92 -12.54 -7.40
C ALA A 499 -3.06 -13.79 -7.11
N VAL A 500 -3.24 -14.87 -7.88
CA VAL A 500 -2.35 -16.03 -7.89
C VAL A 500 -0.96 -15.64 -8.41
N LEU A 501 -0.86 -14.95 -9.54
CA LEU A 501 0.44 -14.50 -10.07
C LEU A 501 1.16 -13.51 -9.14
N ALA A 502 0.42 -12.73 -8.35
CA ALA A 502 0.96 -11.83 -7.34
C ALA A 502 1.71 -12.56 -6.21
N THR A 503 1.46 -13.86 -6.00
CA THR A 503 2.24 -14.70 -5.06
C THR A 503 3.71 -14.86 -5.47
N LEU A 504 4.04 -14.59 -6.73
CA LEU A 504 5.39 -14.67 -7.30
C LEU A 504 6.14 -13.32 -7.22
N LEU A 505 5.58 -12.31 -6.53
CA LEU A 505 6.20 -10.99 -6.39
C LEU A 505 6.97 -10.90 -5.05
N ASP A 506 8.29 -10.91 -5.11
CA ASP A 506 9.19 -10.70 -3.96
C ASP A 506 9.18 -9.27 -3.37
N TRP A 507 8.27 -8.40 -3.82
CA TRP A 507 8.27 -6.96 -3.57
C TRP A 507 6.94 -6.51 -2.96
N GLY A 508 7.04 -5.77 -1.84
CA GLY A 508 5.91 -5.49 -0.95
C GLY A 508 4.69 -4.88 -1.64
N VAL A 509 3.51 -5.28 -1.17
CA VAL A 509 2.24 -5.16 -1.92
C VAL A 509 1.91 -3.70 -2.29
N LEU A 510 2.23 -2.75 -1.40
CA LEU A 510 2.05 -1.31 -1.64
C LEU A 510 2.95 -0.78 -2.76
N GLN A 511 4.22 -1.20 -2.81
CA GLN A 511 5.15 -0.81 -3.86
C GLN A 511 4.75 -1.39 -5.21
N GLY A 512 4.35 -2.67 -5.25
CA GLY A 512 3.85 -3.31 -6.47
C GLY A 512 2.63 -2.57 -7.03
N SER A 513 1.66 -2.23 -6.15
CA SER A 513 0.47 -1.46 -6.52
C SER A 513 0.82 -0.09 -7.10
N PHE A 514 1.64 0.72 -6.43
CA PHE A 514 2.04 2.04 -6.95
C PHE A 514 2.85 1.95 -8.24
N THR A 515 3.62 0.88 -8.45
CA THR A 515 4.38 0.68 -9.69
C THR A 515 3.46 0.36 -10.86
N VAL A 516 2.51 -0.56 -10.69
CA VAL A 516 1.49 -0.88 -11.71
C VAL A 516 0.66 0.36 -12.05
N MET A 517 0.19 1.08 -11.04
CA MET A 517 -0.59 2.31 -11.22
C MET A 517 0.24 3.40 -11.93
N GLY A 518 1.47 3.66 -11.49
CA GLY A 518 2.32 4.71 -12.04
C GLY A 518 2.73 4.47 -13.49
N VAL A 519 3.20 3.25 -13.80
CA VAL A 519 3.66 2.87 -15.15
C VAL A 519 2.54 2.93 -16.17
N VAL A 520 1.32 2.49 -15.80
CA VAL A 520 0.22 2.37 -16.76
C VAL A 520 -0.69 3.60 -16.77
N SER A 521 -1.05 4.18 -15.63
CA SER A 521 -1.96 5.34 -15.58
C SER A 521 -1.29 6.69 -15.89
N GLY A 522 0.04 6.80 -15.72
CA GLY A 522 0.81 8.01 -16.04
C GLY A 522 0.70 8.43 -17.52
N PRO A 523 0.99 7.54 -18.49
CA PRO A 523 0.83 7.84 -19.91
C PRO A 523 -0.58 8.29 -20.29
N LEU A 524 -1.62 7.63 -19.76
CA LEU A 524 -3.01 7.99 -20.01
C LEU A 524 -3.34 9.41 -19.51
N LEU A 525 -2.95 9.74 -18.28
CA LEU A 525 -3.10 11.10 -17.75
C LEU A 525 -2.39 12.13 -18.65
N GLY A 526 -1.20 11.81 -19.15
CA GLY A 526 -0.47 12.64 -20.12
C GLY A 526 -1.28 12.93 -21.38
N VAL A 527 -1.90 11.91 -21.99
CA VAL A 527 -2.76 12.07 -23.18
C VAL A 527 -3.98 12.95 -22.89
N PHE A 528 -4.63 12.78 -21.72
CA PHE A 528 -5.74 13.64 -21.32
C PHE A 528 -5.30 15.11 -21.14
N ILE A 529 -4.19 15.36 -20.44
CA ILE A 529 -3.64 16.71 -20.24
C ILE A 529 -3.30 17.37 -21.59
N LEU A 530 -2.63 16.65 -22.50
CA LEU A 530 -2.34 17.14 -23.85
C LEU A 530 -3.62 17.44 -24.65
N GLY A 531 -4.62 16.56 -24.58
CA GLY A 531 -5.91 16.77 -25.24
C GLY A 531 -6.65 18.01 -24.73
N MET A 532 -6.62 18.24 -23.41
CA MET A 532 -7.35 19.30 -22.72
C MET A 532 -6.70 20.68 -22.86
N PHE A 533 -5.38 20.75 -22.70
CA PHE A 533 -4.65 22.02 -22.54
C PHE A 533 -3.75 22.40 -23.71
N VAL A 534 -3.52 21.49 -24.67
CA VAL A 534 -2.65 21.77 -25.83
C VAL A 534 -3.48 21.62 -27.12
N PRO A 535 -4.06 22.72 -27.64
CA PRO A 535 -4.88 22.70 -28.87
C PRO A 535 -4.15 22.14 -30.09
N ALA A 536 -2.83 22.37 -30.18
CA ALA A 536 -1.98 21.92 -31.27
C ALA A 536 -1.83 20.38 -31.37
N THR A 537 -2.14 19.63 -30.31
CA THR A 537 -2.03 18.16 -30.32
C THR A 537 -3.03 17.58 -31.33
N ASN A 538 -2.58 16.65 -32.17
CA ASN A 538 -3.40 15.96 -33.17
C ASN A 538 -3.41 14.43 -32.93
N LYS A 539 -3.91 13.66 -33.90
CA LYS A 539 -4.30 12.25 -33.73
C LYS A 539 -3.13 11.27 -33.71
#